data_AF-A0A497I889-F1
#
_entry.id   AF-A0A497I889-F1
#
_cell.length_a   1.000
_cell.length_b   1.000
_cell.length_c   1.000
_cell.angle_alpha   90.00
_cell.angle_beta   90.00
_cell.angle_gamma   90.00
#
_symmetry.space_group_name_H-M   'P 1'
#
loop_
_entity.id
_entity.type
_entity.pdbx_description
1 polymer ?
#
loop_
_entity_poly.entity_id
_entity_poly.type
_entity_poly.pdbx_seq_one_letter_code
_entity_poly.pdbx_strand_id
1 'polypeptide(L)'
;MTYEQYNANREHNTETLIARASLTDKMLEKLEEFITEYCENKSLKPSTKASYVRPLVRWGEWLVKEGFTDYSMHGISNNEIEKAKKCKDKKKLEEEISKAKKKKILAYFKEKNGIGSSIFEWTKLAVKVYYRWADGMGIDKGDPYPEYVAWIRLKRNEKKILAADLITPEQFKRMLALTKHPRDRT
;
A
#
# COMPACT_ATOMS: atom_id res chain seq x y z
N MET A 1 -11.76 -13.30 -21.67
CA MET A 1 -11.25 -13.51 -20.31
C MET A 1 -12.40 -13.33 -19.35
N THR A 2 -12.77 -14.38 -18.61
CA THR A 2 -13.83 -14.32 -17.61
C THR A 2 -13.37 -13.55 -16.38
N TYR A 3 -14.30 -13.08 -15.55
CA TYR A 3 -13.99 -12.40 -14.29
C TYR A 3 -13.18 -13.27 -13.33
N GLU A 4 -13.47 -14.58 -13.32
CA GLU A 4 -12.74 -15.59 -12.54
C GLU A 4 -11.30 -15.74 -13.04
N GLN A 5 -11.10 -15.85 -14.36
CA GLN A 5 -9.76 -15.88 -14.97
C GLN A 5 -8.97 -14.60 -14.67
N TYR A 6 -9.63 -13.44 -14.66
CA TYR A 6 -8.99 -12.17 -14.31
C TYR A 6 -8.52 -12.12 -12.85
N ASN A 7 -9.33 -12.62 -11.91
CA ASN A 7 -8.97 -12.66 -10.49
C ASN A 7 -7.87 -13.68 -10.21
N ALA A 8 -7.96 -14.89 -10.78
CA ALA A 8 -6.91 -15.91 -10.66
C ALA A 8 -5.56 -15.40 -11.19
N ASN A 9 -5.55 -14.71 -12.33
CA ASN A 9 -4.35 -14.06 -12.87
C ASN A 9 -3.77 -12.99 -11.92
N ARG A 10 -4.60 -12.30 -11.12
CA ARG A 10 -4.14 -11.30 -10.16
C ARG A 10 -3.60 -11.90 -8.87
N GLU A 11 -4.18 -12.98 -8.39
CA GLU A 11 -3.67 -13.74 -7.24
C GLU A 11 -2.32 -14.34 -7.59
N HIS A 12 -2.23 -15.02 -8.73
CA HIS A 12 -0.97 -15.56 -9.26
C HIS A 12 0.11 -14.48 -9.43
N ASN A 13 -0.27 -13.29 -9.90
CA ASN A 13 0.66 -12.15 -9.98
C ASN A 13 1.15 -11.67 -8.60
N THR A 14 0.34 -11.81 -7.55
CA THR A 14 0.71 -11.38 -6.19
C THR A 14 1.70 -12.38 -5.58
N GLU A 15 1.44 -13.67 -5.73
CA GLU A 15 2.37 -14.74 -5.31
C GLU A 15 3.70 -14.65 -6.07
N THR A 16 3.65 -14.44 -7.39
CA THR A 16 4.85 -14.25 -8.21
C THR A 16 5.64 -13.01 -7.80
N LEU A 17 4.97 -11.94 -7.38
CA LEU A 17 5.63 -10.73 -6.87
C LEU A 17 6.37 -11.00 -5.56
N ILE A 18 5.78 -11.77 -4.65
CA ILE A 18 6.41 -12.13 -3.37
C ILE A 18 7.58 -13.08 -3.62
N ALA A 19 7.40 -14.11 -4.44
CA ALA A 19 8.43 -15.09 -4.75
C ALA A 19 9.68 -14.51 -5.43
N ARG A 20 9.53 -13.37 -6.14
CA ARG A 20 10.65 -12.66 -6.79
C ARG A 20 11.21 -11.51 -5.97
N ALA A 21 10.61 -11.22 -4.82
CA ALA A 21 10.99 -10.08 -4.01
C ALA A 21 12.35 -10.32 -3.35
N SER A 22 13.23 -9.32 -3.41
CA SER A 22 14.52 -9.37 -2.70
C SER A 22 14.36 -8.97 -1.24
N LEU A 23 13.50 -9.70 -0.51
CA LEU A 23 13.17 -9.49 0.89
C LEU A 23 13.92 -10.49 1.79
N THR A 24 14.08 -10.16 3.06
CA THR A 24 14.56 -11.13 4.05
C THR A 24 13.42 -12.03 4.51
N ASP A 25 13.73 -13.22 5.01
CA ASP A 25 12.73 -14.20 5.48
C ASP A 25 11.76 -13.59 6.49
N LYS A 26 12.28 -12.77 7.43
CA LYS A 26 11.45 -12.06 8.42
C LYS A 26 10.50 -11.03 7.80
N MET A 27 10.92 -10.37 6.72
CA MET A 27 10.05 -9.43 6.01
C MET A 27 8.96 -10.16 5.22
N LEU A 28 9.30 -11.31 4.64
CA LEU A 28 8.34 -12.19 3.96
C LEU A 28 7.30 -12.70 4.95
N GLU A 29 7.74 -13.26 6.08
CA GLU A 29 6.86 -13.74 7.16
C GLU A 29 5.88 -12.64 7.61
N LYS A 30 6.37 -11.42 7.88
CA LYS A 30 5.49 -10.29 8.25
C LYS A 30 4.57 -9.83 7.13
N LEU A 31 4.95 -9.99 5.87
CA LEU A 31 4.08 -9.66 4.76
C LEU A 31 2.98 -10.71 4.58
N GLU A 32 3.30 -11.98 4.79
CA GLU A 32 2.35 -13.10 4.79
C GLU A 32 1.36 -12.97 5.95
N GLU A 33 1.83 -12.69 7.17
CA GLU A 33 0.97 -12.38 8.31
C GLU A 33 0.02 -11.21 7.99
N PHE A 34 0.52 -10.12 7.41
CA PHE A 34 -0.33 -9.00 7.00
C PHE A 34 -1.37 -9.42 5.96
N ILE A 35 -0.99 -10.25 4.99
CA ILE A 35 -1.90 -10.75 3.97
C ILE A 35 -3.03 -11.56 4.61
N THR A 36 -2.70 -12.51 5.47
CA THR A 36 -3.67 -13.38 6.13
C THR A 36 -4.53 -12.62 7.13
N GLU A 37 -3.91 -11.88 8.05
CA GLU A 37 -4.63 -11.23 9.14
C GLU A 37 -5.36 -9.95 8.73
N TYR A 38 -4.86 -9.20 7.75
CA TYR A 38 -5.51 -7.96 7.31
C TYR A 38 -6.33 -8.19 6.05
N CYS A 39 -5.74 -8.77 5.00
CA CYS A 39 -6.40 -8.80 3.70
C CYS A 39 -7.50 -9.87 3.64
N GLU A 40 -7.25 -11.05 4.21
CA GLU A 40 -8.22 -12.16 4.19
C GLU A 40 -9.33 -11.96 5.23
N ASN A 41 -9.00 -11.52 6.44
CA ASN A 41 -10.02 -11.16 7.45
C ASN A 41 -10.95 -10.01 7.01
N LYS A 42 -10.46 -9.06 6.22
CA LYS A 42 -11.30 -8.00 5.62
C LYS A 42 -11.96 -8.42 4.31
N SER A 43 -11.78 -9.68 3.88
CA SER A 43 -12.29 -10.23 2.62
C SER A 43 -12.03 -9.29 1.44
N LEU A 44 -10.81 -8.75 1.37
CA LEU A 44 -10.47 -7.79 0.33
C LEU A 44 -10.48 -8.47 -1.04
N LYS A 45 -11.06 -7.79 -2.03
CA LYS A 45 -10.99 -8.25 -3.43
C LYS A 45 -9.53 -8.45 -3.85
N PRO A 46 -9.21 -9.43 -4.71
CA PRO A 46 -7.83 -9.71 -5.14
C PRO A 46 -7.14 -8.49 -5.74
N SER A 47 -7.88 -7.65 -6.48
CA SER A 47 -7.36 -6.40 -7.02
C SER A 47 -6.94 -5.38 -5.94
N THR A 48 -7.69 -5.33 -4.85
CA THR A 48 -7.39 -4.49 -3.68
C THR A 48 -6.20 -5.07 -2.90
N LYS A 49 -6.17 -6.39 -2.64
CA LYS A 49 -5.03 -7.08 -2.02
C LYS A 49 -3.73 -6.78 -2.78
N ALA A 50 -3.71 -6.95 -4.10
CA ALA A 50 -2.55 -6.62 -4.93
C ALA A 50 -2.13 -5.14 -4.85
N SER A 51 -3.08 -4.23 -4.64
CA SER A 51 -2.82 -2.79 -4.50
C SER A 51 -2.17 -2.42 -3.16
N TYR A 52 -2.33 -3.28 -2.14
CA TYR A 52 -1.60 -3.17 -0.87
C TYR A 52 -0.25 -3.89 -0.91
N VAL A 53 -0.23 -5.14 -1.40
CA VAL A 53 0.95 -5.99 -1.36
C VAL A 53 2.08 -5.42 -2.24
N ARG A 54 1.78 -4.99 -3.47
CA ARG A 54 2.84 -4.53 -4.38
C ARG A 54 3.62 -3.32 -3.84
N PRO A 55 2.98 -2.26 -3.30
CA PRO A 55 3.74 -1.18 -2.67
C PRO A 55 4.52 -1.61 -1.42
N LEU A 56 4.02 -2.59 -0.67
CA LEU A 56 4.67 -3.11 0.54
C LEU A 56 5.92 -3.94 0.19
N VAL A 57 5.86 -4.76 -0.85
CA VAL A 57 7.03 -5.46 -1.40
C VAL A 57 8.12 -4.44 -1.79
N ARG A 58 7.75 -3.41 -2.56
CA ARG A 58 8.71 -2.35 -2.96
C ARG A 58 9.28 -1.57 -1.78
N TRP A 59 8.48 -1.38 -0.73
CA TRP A 59 8.93 -0.76 0.50
C TRP A 59 9.95 -1.64 1.22
N GLY A 60 9.69 -2.95 1.34
CA GLY A 60 10.64 -3.90 1.90
C GLY A 60 11.93 -4.00 1.09
N GLU A 61 11.87 -4.07 -0.24
CA GLU A 61 13.05 -4.11 -1.11
C GLU A 61 13.92 -2.86 -0.95
N TRP A 62 13.27 -1.70 -0.81
CA TRP A 62 13.97 -0.45 -0.52
C TRP A 62 14.66 -0.50 0.85
N LEU A 63 14.00 -1.03 1.88
CA LEU A 63 14.61 -1.20 3.20
C LEU A 63 15.84 -2.12 3.13
N VAL A 64 15.76 -3.24 2.40
CA VAL A 64 16.90 -4.14 2.21
C VAL A 64 18.06 -3.43 1.52
N LYS A 65 17.78 -2.67 0.46
CA LYS A 65 18.79 -1.88 -0.27
C LYS A 65 19.50 -0.87 0.64
N GLU A 66 18.76 -0.26 1.57
CA GLU A 66 19.31 0.68 2.55
C GLU A 66 20.00 -0.03 3.75
N GLY A 67 20.14 -1.35 3.71
CA GLY A 67 20.85 -2.16 4.72
C GLY A 67 20.01 -2.56 5.93
N PHE A 68 18.68 -2.46 5.84
CA PHE A 68 17.78 -2.88 6.92
C PHE A 68 17.34 -4.34 6.70
N THR A 69 18.16 -5.29 7.12
CA THR A 69 17.94 -6.74 6.88
C THR A 69 17.32 -7.48 8.06
N ASP A 70 17.46 -6.97 9.28
CA ASP A 70 17.17 -7.74 10.51
C ASP A 70 15.72 -7.65 11.03
N TYR A 71 14.86 -6.84 10.41
CA TYR A 71 13.61 -6.36 11.03
C TYR A 71 12.34 -6.68 10.24
N SER A 72 11.20 -6.66 10.95
CA SER A 72 9.91 -6.31 10.36
C SER A 72 10.05 -5.02 9.53
N MET A 73 9.11 -4.70 8.65
CA MET A 73 9.22 -3.54 7.77
C MET A 73 9.17 -2.16 8.48
N HIS A 74 9.51 -2.12 9.78
CA HIS A 74 9.70 -0.97 10.65
C HIS A 74 11.04 -0.26 10.49
N GLY A 75 12.05 -0.94 9.95
CA GLY A 75 13.33 -0.32 9.59
C GLY A 75 14.09 0.33 10.74
N ILE A 76 14.03 -0.16 11.98
CA ILE A 76 14.87 0.31 13.11
C ILE A 76 15.86 -0.77 13.49
N SER A 77 17.13 -0.43 13.68
CA SER A 77 18.15 -1.41 14.11
C SER A 77 17.99 -1.82 15.59
N ASN A 78 18.33 -3.06 15.93
CA ASN A 78 18.46 -3.58 17.29
C ASN A 78 19.45 -2.74 18.08
N ASN A 79 20.50 -2.21 17.45
CA ASN A 79 21.42 -1.25 18.08
C ASN A 79 20.72 0.07 18.46
N GLU A 80 19.81 0.58 17.63
CA GLU A 80 18.97 1.74 17.97
C GLU A 80 17.99 1.39 19.10
N ILE A 81 17.39 0.20 19.08
CA ILE A 81 16.47 -0.30 20.14
C ILE A 81 17.22 -0.59 21.46
N GLU A 82 18.46 -1.05 21.42
CA GLU A 82 19.28 -1.36 22.61
C GLU A 82 19.91 -0.12 23.22
N LYS A 83 20.40 0.82 22.40
CA LYS A 83 20.73 2.17 22.85
C LYS A 83 19.51 2.82 23.49
N ALA A 84 18.34 2.55 22.91
CA ALA A 84 17.08 3.03 23.42
C ALA A 84 16.73 2.42 24.80
N LYS A 85 16.87 1.10 24.98
CA LYS A 85 16.65 0.41 26.27
C LYS A 85 17.54 0.90 27.42
N LYS A 86 18.69 1.52 27.13
CA LYS A 86 19.59 2.13 28.15
C LYS A 86 19.16 3.53 28.60
N CYS A 87 18.18 4.15 27.94
CA CYS A 87 17.69 5.48 28.27
C CYS A 87 16.68 5.39 29.43
N LYS A 88 16.93 6.12 30.52
CA LYS A 88 16.09 6.09 31.75
C LYS A 88 14.67 6.64 31.54
N ASP A 89 14.41 7.32 30.42
CA ASP A 89 13.17 8.04 30.16
C ASP A 89 12.43 7.48 28.94
N LYS A 90 11.48 6.57 29.20
CA LYS A 90 10.77 5.77 28.18
C LYS A 90 10.04 6.63 27.15
N LYS A 91 9.49 7.79 27.57
CA LYS A 91 8.71 8.66 26.69
C LYS A 91 9.58 9.37 25.64
N LYS A 92 10.72 9.92 26.07
CA LYS A 92 11.69 10.57 25.17
C LYS A 92 12.20 9.60 24.11
N LEU A 93 12.30 8.33 24.49
CA LEU A 93 12.75 7.27 23.63
C LEU A 93 11.78 6.90 22.51
N GLU A 94 10.51 6.75 22.84
CA GLU A 94 9.44 6.51 21.87
C GLU A 94 9.38 7.65 20.84
N GLU A 95 9.59 8.89 21.26
CA GLU A 95 9.68 10.05 20.36
C GLU A 95 10.89 9.98 19.41
N GLU A 96 12.08 9.59 19.88
CA GLU A 96 13.27 9.47 19.04
C GLU A 96 13.11 8.35 18.00
N ILE A 97 12.55 7.21 18.42
CA ILE A 97 12.18 6.09 17.57
C ILE A 97 11.15 6.53 16.51
N SER A 98 10.10 7.24 16.93
CA SER A 98 9.06 7.81 16.04
C SER A 98 9.67 8.73 14.99
N LYS A 99 10.57 9.64 15.40
CA LYS A 99 11.31 10.55 14.49
C LYS A 99 12.19 9.78 13.50
N ALA A 100 12.89 8.75 13.95
CA ALA A 100 13.73 7.92 13.09
C ALA A 100 12.90 7.16 12.03
N LYS A 101 11.80 6.52 12.43
CA LYS A 101 10.85 5.87 11.50
C LYS A 101 10.33 6.87 10.46
N LYS A 102 9.86 8.04 10.93
CA LYS A 102 9.33 9.10 10.07
C LYS A 102 10.35 9.56 9.03
N LYS A 103 11.62 9.76 9.43
CA LYS A 103 12.69 10.18 8.51
C LYS A 103 12.92 9.16 7.38
N LYS A 104 12.86 7.87 7.69
CA LYS A 104 13.04 6.77 6.72
C LYS A 104 11.89 6.71 5.73
N ILE A 105 10.64 6.77 6.22
CA ILE A 105 9.44 6.81 5.38
C ILE A 105 9.47 8.03 4.44
N LEU A 106 9.91 9.19 4.95
CA LEU A 106 10.10 10.40 4.14
C LEU A 106 11.15 10.21 3.04
N ALA A 107 12.28 9.58 3.34
CA ALA A 107 13.33 9.31 2.36
C ALA A 107 12.80 8.45 1.20
N TYR A 108 12.09 7.37 1.51
CA TYR A 108 11.45 6.54 0.50
C TYR A 108 10.43 7.29 -0.35
N PHE A 109 9.53 8.06 0.26
CA PHE A 109 8.56 8.84 -0.51
C PHE A 109 9.19 9.93 -1.36
N LYS A 110 10.34 10.49 -0.94
CA LYS A 110 11.11 11.42 -1.78
C LYS A 110 11.71 10.71 -2.99
N GLU A 111 12.27 9.52 -2.81
CA GLU A 111 12.81 8.73 -3.93
C GLU A 111 11.71 8.29 -4.90
N LYS A 112 10.54 7.90 -4.37
CA LYS A 112 9.39 7.48 -5.19
C LYS A 112 8.55 8.65 -5.71
N ASN A 113 8.93 9.88 -5.39
CA ASN A 113 8.27 11.07 -5.92
C ASN A 113 8.52 11.12 -7.44
N GLY A 114 7.45 11.25 -8.23
CA GLY A 114 7.53 11.15 -9.70
C GLY A 114 7.02 9.84 -10.28
N ILE A 115 6.74 8.82 -9.44
CA ILE A 115 5.90 7.70 -9.85
C ILE A 115 4.47 8.23 -10.06
N GLY A 116 3.76 7.71 -11.08
CA GLY A 116 2.40 8.13 -11.43
C GLY A 116 1.49 8.32 -10.21
N SER A 117 0.73 9.41 -10.20
CA SER A 117 0.02 9.94 -9.02
C SER A 117 -0.82 8.89 -8.28
N SER A 118 -1.51 8.01 -9.03
CA SER A 118 -2.33 6.95 -8.42
C SER A 118 -1.49 5.90 -7.68
N ILE A 119 -0.35 5.49 -8.23
CA ILE A 119 0.54 4.50 -7.61
C ILE A 119 1.17 5.08 -6.34
N PHE A 120 1.55 6.35 -6.37
CA PHE A 120 2.12 7.04 -5.22
C PHE A 120 1.12 7.14 -4.06
N GLU A 121 -0.15 7.48 -4.35
CA GLU A 121 -1.19 7.51 -3.31
C GLU A 121 -1.50 6.12 -2.74
N TRP A 122 -1.52 5.07 -3.58
CA TRP A 122 -1.64 3.69 -3.11
C TRP A 122 -0.46 3.28 -2.22
N THR A 123 0.75 3.75 -2.52
CA THR A 123 1.93 3.46 -1.72
C THR A 123 1.85 4.13 -0.36
N LYS A 124 1.44 5.39 -0.29
CA LYS A 124 1.15 6.09 0.98
C LYS A 124 0.13 5.34 1.81
N LEU A 125 -0.99 4.93 1.19
CA LEU A 125 -2.06 4.21 1.87
C LEU A 125 -1.56 2.86 2.41
N ALA A 126 -0.85 2.08 1.58
CA ALA A 126 -0.38 0.77 1.97
C ALA A 126 0.61 0.82 3.14
N VAL A 127 1.59 1.72 3.08
CA VAL A 127 2.54 1.94 4.18
C VAL A 127 1.78 2.35 5.45
N LYS A 128 0.85 3.29 5.35
CA LYS A 128 0.09 3.80 6.50
C LYS A 128 -0.77 2.71 7.16
N VAL A 129 -1.41 1.85 6.35
CA VAL A 129 -2.21 0.72 6.82
C VAL A 129 -1.34 -0.36 7.45
N TYR A 130 -0.23 -0.73 6.81
CA TYR A 130 0.68 -1.74 7.32
C TYR A 130 1.23 -1.38 8.70
N TYR A 131 1.71 -0.14 8.89
CA TYR A 131 2.24 0.28 10.18
C TYR A 131 1.19 0.34 11.29
N ARG A 132 -0.06 0.63 10.95
CA ARG A 132 -1.15 0.58 11.92
C ARG A 132 -1.46 -0.86 12.34
N TRP A 133 -1.51 -1.78 11.38
CA TRP A 133 -1.69 -3.22 11.67
C TRP A 133 -0.54 -3.74 12.52
N ALA A 134 0.70 -3.47 12.13
CA ALA A 134 1.88 -4.01 12.79
C ALA A 134 2.11 -3.46 14.21
N ASP A 135 1.67 -2.24 14.51
CA ASP A 135 1.69 -1.69 15.88
C ASP A 135 0.46 -2.13 16.71
N GLY A 136 -0.44 -2.96 16.16
CA GLY A 136 -1.64 -3.45 16.85
C GLY A 136 -2.68 -2.37 17.15
N MET A 137 -2.59 -1.19 16.51
CA MET A 137 -3.44 -0.02 16.81
C MET A 137 -4.86 -0.10 16.20
N GLY A 138 -5.37 -1.31 15.97
CA GLY A 138 -6.68 -1.54 15.38
C GLY A 138 -6.68 -1.52 13.84
N ILE A 139 -7.63 -2.26 13.26
CA ILE A 139 -7.74 -2.50 11.81
C ILE A 139 -8.88 -1.65 11.21
N ASP A 140 -9.71 -1.05 12.04
CA ASP A 140 -10.97 -0.46 11.66
C ASP A 140 -10.86 0.99 11.18
N LYS A 141 -11.96 1.45 10.61
CA LYS A 141 -12.07 2.78 10.01
C LYS A 141 -12.38 3.76 11.14
N GLY A 142 -11.41 4.59 11.50
CA GLY A 142 -11.53 5.55 12.61
C GLY A 142 -10.42 5.39 13.65
N ASP A 143 -9.77 4.23 13.68
CA ASP A 143 -8.64 4.00 14.58
C ASP A 143 -7.47 4.95 14.28
N PRO A 144 -6.81 5.48 15.32
CA PRO A 144 -5.70 6.39 15.17
C PRO A 144 -4.53 5.70 14.48
N TYR A 145 -3.82 6.47 13.64
CA TYR A 145 -2.57 6.01 13.06
C TYR A 145 -1.40 6.30 14.00
N PRO A 146 -0.35 5.45 14.01
CA PRO A 146 0.88 5.76 14.72
C PRO A 146 1.43 7.12 14.31
N GLU A 147 1.98 7.89 15.27
CA GLU A 147 2.40 9.28 15.07
C GLU A 147 3.34 9.46 13.86
N TYR A 148 4.28 8.52 13.70
CA TYR A 148 5.29 8.53 12.63
C TYR A 148 4.74 8.21 11.23
N VAL A 149 3.47 7.82 11.10
CA VAL A 149 2.74 7.70 9.81
C VAL A 149 1.49 8.57 9.74
N ALA A 150 1.01 9.13 10.85
CA ALA A 150 -0.20 9.93 10.92
C ALA A 150 -0.14 11.17 10.01
N TRP A 151 1.05 11.78 9.89
CA TRP A 151 1.31 12.96 9.05
C TRP A 151 1.15 12.71 7.54
N ILE A 152 1.11 11.45 7.10
CA ILE A 152 0.92 11.10 5.68
C ILE A 152 -0.50 11.48 5.26
N ARG A 153 -0.60 12.53 4.45
CA ARG A 153 -1.87 12.99 3.86
C ARG A 153 -2.18 12.18 2.61
N LEU A 154 -3.37 11.58 2.59
CA LEU A 154 -3.91 10.86 1.45
C LEU A 154 -4.80 11.81 0.64
N LYS A 155 -4.58 11.90 -0.68
CA LYS A 155 -5.51 12.62 -1.54
C LYS A 155 -6.77 11.77 -1.71
N ARG A 156 -7.94 12.31 -1.37
CA ARG A 156 -9.21 11.72 -1.81
C ARG A 156 -9.28 11.91 -3.31
N ASN A 157 -9.31 10.81 -4.06
CA ASN A 157 -9.59 10.83 -5.49
C ASN A 157 -11.10 11.11 -5.68
N GLU A 158 -11.52 12.34 -5.44
CA GLU A 158 -12.79 12.82 -5.96
C GLU A 158 -12.59 13.09 -7.46
N LYS A 159 -12.72 12.06 -8.29
CA LYS A 159 -12.97 12.30 -9.71
C LYS A 159 -14.36 12.90 -9.81
N LYS A 160 -14.45 14.24 -9.80
CA LYS A 160 -15.64 14.94 -10.27
C LYS A 160 -15.71 14.69 -11.77
N ILE A 161 -16.51 13.70 -12.18
CA ILE A 161 -16.91 13.57 -13.57
C ILE A 161 -17.80 14.78 -13.83
N LEU A 162 -17.36 15.70 -14.68
CA LEU A 162 -18.18 16.86 -15.01
C LEU A 162 -19.29 16.41 -15.94
N ALA A 163 -20.45 17.06 -15.87
CA ALA A 163 -21.55 16.77 -16.80
C ALA A 163 -21.13 16.98 -18.27
N ALA A 164 -20.18 17.88 -18.52
CA ALA A 164 -19.60 18.10 -19.84
C ALA A 164 -18.71 16.94 -20.34
N ASP A 165 -18.17 16.11 -19.44
CA ASP A 165 -17.38 14.93 -19.78
C ASP A 165 -18.27 13.70 -20.06
N LEU A 166 -19.58 13.80 -19.80
CA LEU A 166 -20.54 12.75 -20.09
C LEU A 166 -20.95 12.84 -21.57
N ILE A 167 -20.97 11.69 -22.24
CA ILE A 167 -21.58 11.59 -23.56
C ILE A 167 -23.04 12.02 -23.48
N THR A 168 -23.41 12.99 -24.31
CA THR A 168 -24.81 13.40 -24.44
C THR A 168 -25.64 12.29 -25.11
N PRO A 169 -26.96 12.22 -24.86
CA PRO A 169 -27.83 11.25 -25.52
C PRO A 169 -27.75 11.30 -27.06
N GLU A 170 -27.50 12.48 -27.64
CA GLU A 170 -27.38 12.68 -29.08
C GLU A 170 -26.05 12.13 -29.63
N GLN A 171 -24.94 12.37 -28.91
CA GLN A 171 -23.64 11.77 -29.24
C GLN A 171 -23.70 10.24 -29.14
N PHE A 172 -24.39 9.71 -28.12
CA PHE A 172 -24.60 8.27 -27.97
C PHE A 172 -25.40 7.68 -29.15
N LYS A 173 -26.49 8.35 -29.57
CA LYS A 173 -27.28 7.95 -30.75
C LYS A 173 -26.45 7.94 -32.03
N ARG A 174 -25.58 8.94 -32.23
CA ARG A 174 -24.68 8.97 -33.40
C ARG A 174 -23.66 7.83 -33.38
N MET A 175 -23.13 7.48 -32.20
CA MET A 175 -22.24 6.34 -32.06
C MET A 175 -22.94 5.00 -32.36
N LEU A 176 -24.17 4.82 -31.88
CA LEU A 176 -24.99 3.63 -32.17
C LEU A 176 -25.38 3.52 -33.66
N ALA A 177 -25.54 4.64 -34.35
CA ALA A 177 -25.80 4.62 -35.79
C ALA A 177 -24.58 4.13 -36.60
N LEU A 178 -23.36 4.36 -36.08
CA LEU A 178 -22.10 3.97 -36.72
C LEU A 178 -21.68 2.54 -36.41
N THR A 179 -22.23 1.89 -35.37
CA THR A 179 -21.98 0.47 -35.10
C THR A 179 -22.65 -0.39 -36.18
N LYS A 180 -21.84 -1.23 -36.83
CA LYS A 180 -22.27 -2.13 -37.91
C LYS A 180 -22.73 -3.50 -37.40
N HIS A 181 -22.29 -3.89 -36.20
CA HIS A 181 -22.55 -5.21 -35.66
C HIS A 181 -23.90 -5.23 -34.91
N PRO A 182 -24.84 -6.16 -35.21
CA PRO A 182 -26.17 -6.17 -34.61
C PRO A 182 -26.20 -6.26 -33.07
N ARG A 183 -25.24 -6.99 -32.49
CA ARG A 183 -25.07 -7.12 -31.03
C ARG A 183 -24.79 -5.79 -30.31
N ASP A 184 -24.22 -4.82 -31.01
CA ASP A 184 -23.81 -3.53 -30.44
C ASP A 184 -24.89 -2.44 -30.62
N ARG A 185 -26.05 -2.82 -31.20
CA ARG A 185 -27.20 -1.92 -31.45
C ARG A 185 -28.38 -2.15 -30.49
N THR A 186 -28.40 -3.28 -29.79
CA THR A 186 -29.41 -3.68 -28.80
C THR A 186 -28.95 -3.37 -27.39
#